data_AF-A0A6J8BPZ1-F1
#
_entry.id   AF-A0A6J8BPZ1-F1
#
_cell.length_a   1.000
_cell.length_b   1.000
_cell.length_c   1.000
_cell.angle_alpha   90.00
_cell.angle_beta   90.00
_cell.angle_gamma   90.00
#
_symmetry.space_group_name_H-M   'P 1'
#
loop_
_entity.id
_entity.type
_entity.pdbx_description
1 polymer ?
#
loop_
_entity_poly.entity_id
_entity_poly.type
_entity_poly.pdbx_seq_one_letter_code
_entity_poly.pdbx_strand_id
1 'polypeptide(L)'
;MYGGTGSLLGKLLLQNSSHSLSLKKILRDCEVGKSAYAAFELSNIIDISALTNYSGTLNVESQLDNIDVDLSNLEILTPNLTAQLNDLKLSADINFTEFREKLAQDSLEINLTSLASELRDFASNISAVSTEYSKKFYAHANRTDSINDNELADFIKSMADLESKLDVLEAAVNGTSDNVENTLIAFNNTQTYLQNNGSQAVKDVSKLF
;
A
#
# COMPACT_ATOMS: atom_id res chain seq x y z
N MET A 1 -24.70 25.89 82.24
CA MET A 1 -25.64 25.52 81.16
C MET A 1 -25.54 26.55 80.05
N TYR A 2 -25.03 26.12 78.89
CA TYR A 2 -24.99 26.66 77.51
C TYR A 2 -23.77 25.92 76.90
N GLY A 3 -23.82 25.06 75.90
CA GLY A 3 -24.85 24.67 74.94
C GLY A 3 -24.12 24.32 73.65
N GLY A 4 -24.18 23.06 73.21
CA GLY A 4 -23.82 22.57 71.86
C GLY A 4 -22.37 22.80 71.40
N THR A 5 -21.62 21.71 71.19
CA THR A 5 -20.27 21.66 70.58
C THR A 5 -20.27 21.94 69.06
N GLY A 6 -21.14 22.85 68.60
CA GLY A 6 -21.42 23.11 67.20
C GLY A 6 -21.16 24.54 66.78
N SER A 7 -20.64 24.75 65.57
CA SER A 7 -20.42 26.11 65.05
C SER A 7 -21.72 26.70 64.49
N LEU A 8 -22.04 27.95 64.85
CA LEU A 8 -23.21 28.68 64.34
C LEU A 8 -23.23 28.74 62.80
N LEU A 9 -22.05 28.93 62.19
CA LEU A 9 -21.90 28.99 60.74
C LEU A 9 -22.10 27.63 60.07
N GLY A 10 -21.63 26.54 60.67
CA GLY A 10 -21.91 25.18 60.18
C GLY A 10 -23.42 24.89 60.19
N LYS A 11 -24.13 25.35 61.23
CA LYS A 11 -25.60 25.23 61.31
C LYS A 11 -26.32 26.10 60.26
N LEU A 12 -25.89 27.35 60.07
CA LEU A 12 -26.57 28.29 59.17
C LEU A 12 -26.29 28.01 57.69
N LEU A 13 -25.04 27.69 57.34
CA LEU A 13 -24.61 27.53 55.95
C LEU A 13 -24.75 26.08 55.50
N LEU A 14 -24.28 25.12 56.29
CA LEU A 14 -24.22 23.71 55.90
C LEU A 14 -25.40 22.88 56.43
N GLN A 15 -26.32 23.51 57.18
CA GLN A 15 -27.41 22.83 57.90
C GLN A 15 -26.93 21.70 58.84
N ASN A 16 -25.65 21.73 59.24
CA ASN A 16 -25.02 20.71 60.06
C ASN A 16 -24.38 21.35 61.29
N SER A 17 -25.07 21.26 62.42
CA SER A 17 -24.60 21.82 63.69
C SER A 17 -23.37 21.11 64.24
N SER A 18 -23.08 19.89 63.82
CA SER A 18 -21.89 19.14 64.26
C SER A 18 -20.64 19.50 63.44
N HIS A 19 -20.81 20.22 62.33
CA HIS A 19 -19.70 20.66 61.48
C HIS A 19 -19.09 21.96 62.02
N SER A 20 -17.78 21.93 62.27
CA SER A 20 -17.04 23.08 62.83
C SER A 20 -16.53 23.99 61.71
N LEU A 21 -17.37 24.94 61.28
CA LEU A 21 -17.02 26.03 60.38
C LEU A 21 -16.87 27.33 61.17
N SER A 22 -15.68 27.92 61.18
CA SER A 22 -15.43 29.19 61.88
C SER A 22 -15.09 30.31 60.91
N LEU A 23 -15.46 31.54 61.25
CA LEU A 23 -15.12 32.72 60.44
C LEU A 23 -13.60 32.87 60.27
N LYS A 24 -12.83 32.55 61.32
CA LYS A 24 -11.36 32.55 61.28
C LYS A 24 -10.81 31.57 60.23
N LYS A 25 -11.42 30.38 60.10
CA LYS A 25 -11.03 29.40 59.08
C LYS A 25 -11.36 29.91 57.68
N ILE A 26 -12.58 30.41 57.48
CA ILE A 26 -13.01 30.97 56.18
C ILE A 26 -12.08 32.10 55.74
N LEU A 27 -11.80 33.07 56.62
CA LEU A 27 -10.93 34.20 56.30
C LEU A 27 -9.49 33.74 55.98
N ARG A 28 -8.94 32.80 56.74
CA ARG A 28 -7.62 32.21 56.44
C ARG A 28 -7.61 31.47 55.11
N ASP A 29 -8.65 30.70 54.84
CA ASP A 29 -8.77 29.93 53.59
C ASP A 29 -8.88 30.86 52.38
N CYS A 30 -9.59 31.98 52.50
CA CYS A 30 -9.61 33.04 51.50
C CYS A 30 -8.24 33.75 51.36
N GLU A 31 -7.55 34.01 52.48
CA GLU A 31 -6.22 34.66 52.49
C GLU A 31 -5.17 33.83 51.75
N VAL A 32 -5.23 32.50 51.83
CA VAL A 32 -4.36 31.59 51.09
C VAL A 32 -4.87 31.26 49.67
N GLY A 33 -5.86 32.00 49.17
CA GLY A 33 -6.34 31.93 47.79
C GLY A 33 -7.27 30.76 47.46
N LYS A 34 -7.88 30.10 48.46
CA LYS A 34 -8.91 29.09 48.17
C LYS A 34 -10.17 29.77 47.61
N SER A 35 -10.86 29.07 46.70
CA SER A 35 -12.16 29.51 46.19
C SER A 35 -13.19 29.60 47.31
N ALA A 36 -14.20 30.47 47.15
CA ALA A 36 -15.32 30.56 48.10
C ALA A 36 -15.98 29.19 48.32
N TYR A 37 -16.13 28.38 47.27
CA TYR A 37 -16.68 27.03 47.37
C TYR A 37 -15.88 26.12 48.33
N ALA A 38 -14.54 26.19 48.28
CA ALA A 38 -13.68 25.45 49.19
C ALA A 38 -13.60 26.06 50.60
N ALA A 39 -13.51 27.39 50.70
CA ALA A 39 -13.38 28.11 51.97
C ALA A 39 -14.65 28.02 52.85
N PHE A 40 -15.82 28.03 52.23
CA PHE A 40 -17.10 27.80 52.91
C PHE A 40 -17.49 26.31 53.00
N GLU A 41 -16.65 25.41 52.46
CA GLU A 41 -16.88 23.97 52.44
C GLU A 41 -18.24 23.57 51.85
N LEU A 42 -18.64 24.26 50.78
CA LEU A 42 -19.95 24.09 50.14
C LEU A 42 -20.13 22.74 49.47
N SER A 43 -19.05 21.97 49.30
CA SER A 43 -19.10 20.56 48.88
C SER A 43 -19.92 19.67 49.82
N ASN A 44 -20.10 20.09 51.08
CA ASN A 44 -21.00 19.41 52.03
C ASN A 44 -22.49 19.67 51.77
N ILE A 45 -22.82 20.65 50.92
CA ILE A 45 -24.20 20.99 50.54
C ILE A 45 -24.47 20.57 49.10
N ILE A 46 -23.59 20.95 48.19
CA ILE A 46 -23.70 20.71 46.76
C ILE A 46 -22.35 20.21 46.29
N ASP A 47 -22.27 18.97 45.86
CA ASP A 47 -21.08 18.44 45.22
C ASP A 47 -21.10 18.80 43.73
N ILE A 48 -20.39 19.87 43.38
CA ILE A 48 -20.24 20.30 41.97
C ILE A 48 -19.58 19.21 41.13
N SER A 49 -18.68 18.40 41.71
CA SER A 49 -18.00 17.33 40.97
C SER A 49 -18.98 16.22 40.55
N ALA A 50 -19.98 15.94 41.39
CA ALA A 50 -21.08 15.05 41.05
C ALA A 50 -22.00 15.64 39.97
N LEU A 51 -22.26 16.95 40.01
CA LEU A 51 -23.07 17.65 38.99
C LEU A 51 -22.39 17.72 37.62
N THR A 52 -21.07 17.77 37.59
CA THR A 52 -20.27 17.80 36.35
C THR A 52 -19.88 16.40 35.86
N ASN A 53 -20.31 15.32 36.52
CA ASN A 53 -20.02 13.96 36.09
C ASN A 53 -20.99 13.51 34.97
N TYR A 54 -20.98 14.22 33.84
CA TYR A 54 -21.90 13.95 32.74
C TYR A 54 -21.67 12.56 32.12
N SER A 55 -20.43 12.05 32.09
CA SER A 55 -20.13 10.72 31.54
C SER A 55 -20.82 9.61 32.34
N GLY A 56 -20.73 9.67 33.68
CA GLY A 56 -21.41 8.73 34.57
C GLY A 56 -22.93 8.92 34.61
N THR A 57 -23.41 10.16 34.47
CA THR A 57 -24.85 10.48 34.59
C THR A 57 -25.63 10.19 33.30
N LEU A 58 -25.02 10.40 32.13
CA LEU A 58 -25.62 10.12 30.83
C LEU A 58 -25.34 8.68 30.36
N ASN A 59 -24.56 7.92 31.12
CA ASN A 59 -24.18 6.54 30.84
C ASN A 59 -23.66 6.36 29.39
N VAL A 60 -22.84 7.32 28.96
CA VAL A 60 -22.34 7.41 27.58
C VAL A 60 -21.59 6.14 27.21
N GLU A 61 -20.82 5.58 28.12
CA GLU A 61 -20.10 4.32 27.96
C GLU A 61 -21.04 3.16 27.60
N SER A 62 -22.21 3.03 28.27
CA SER A 62 -23.19 2.01 27.90
C SER A 62 -23.81 2.22 26.52
N GLN A 63 -24.00 3.49 26.13
CA GLN A 63 -24.56 3.82 24.82
C GLN A 63 -23.55 3.47 23.72
N LEU A 64 -22.26 3.68 23.97
CA LEU A 64 -21.18 3.26 23.08
C LEU A 64 -21.04 1.73 23.04
N ASP A 65 -21.18 1.03 24.17
CA ASP A 65 -21.13 -0.43 24.22
C ASP A 65 -22.30 -1.09 23.47
N ASN A 66 -23.43 -0.38 23.34
CA ASN A 66 -24.59 -0.79 22.54
C ASN A 66 -24.45 -0.53 21.04
N ILE A 67 -23.38 0.13 20.58
CA ILE A 67 -23.11 0.24 19.15
C ILE A 67 -22.88 -1.16 18.60
N ASP A 68 -23.70 -1.60 17.66
CA ASP A 68 -23.48 -2.85 16.97
C ASP A 68 -23.46 -2.62 15.46
N VAL A 69 -22.31 -2.90 14.86
CA VAL A 69 -22.10 -2.74 13.43
C VAL A 69 -21.90 -4.12 12.83
N ASP A 70 -22.91 -4.58 12.09
CA ASP A 70 -22.82 -5.81 11.31
C ASP A 70 -22.03 -5.57 10.02
N LEU A 71 -20.79 -6.04 10.01
CA LEU A 71 -19.93 -6.07 8.82
C LEU A 71 -19.73 -7.49 8.29
N SER A 72 -20.52 -8.47 8.72
CA SER A 72 -20.35 -9.88 8.31
C SER A 72 -20.42 -10.07 6.80
N ASN A 73 -21.22 -9.26 6.11
CA ASN A 73 -21.40 -9.27 4.65
C ASN A 73 -20.49 -8.27 3.92
N LEU A 74 -19.53 -7.63 4.62
CA LEU A 74 -18.58 -6.74 3.97
C LEU A 74 -17.69 -7.54 3.01
N GLU A 75 -17.71 -7.15 1.74
CA GLU A 75 -16.91 -7.76 0.69
C GLU A 75 -16.03 -6.67 0.04
N ILE A 76 -14.77 -6.62 0.45
CA ILE A 76 -13.76 -5.74 -0.12
C ILE A 76 -13.13 -6.43 -1.33
N LEU A 77 -12.78 -7.70 -1.15
CA LEU A 77 -12.20 -8.53 -2.19
C LEU A 77 -13.32 -9.25 -2.96
N THR A 78 -13.98 -8.52 -3.86
CA THR A 78 -15.04 -9.10 -4.70
C THR A 78 -14.49 -10.22 -5.60
N PRO A 79 -15.33 -11.15 -6.09
CA PRO A 79 -14.89 -12.23 -6.97
C PRO A 79 -14.30 -11.68 -8.27
N ASN A 80 -14.84 -10.58 -8.80
CA ASN A 80 -14.33 -9.92 -9.99
C ASN A 80 -12.93 -9.31 -9.75
N LEU A 81 -12.72 -8.64 -8.62
CA LEU A 81 -11.40 -8.08 -8.28
C LEU A 81 -10.37 -9.20 -8.08
N THR A 82 -10.76 -10.29 -7.41
CA THR A 82 -9.91 -11.48 -7.25
C THR A 82 -9.50 -12.06 -8.60
N ALA A 83 -10.45 -12.19 -9.52
CA ALA A 83 -10.17 -12.68 -10.87
C ALA A 83 -9.20 -11.76 -11.62
N GLN A 84 -9.44 -10.44 -11.61
CA GLN A 84 -8.56 -9.47 -12.27
C GLN A 84 -7.14 -9.47 -11.71
N LEU A 85 -6.99 -9.60 -10.39
CA LEU A 85 -5.68 -9.71 -9.75
C LEU A 85 -4.97 -11.01 -10.17
N ASN A 86 -5.68 -12.14 -10.17
CA ASN A 86 -5.10 -13.40 -10.63
C ASN A 86 -4.73 -13.37 -12.13
N ASP A 87 -5.53 -12.73 -12.97
CA ASP A 87 -5.21 -12.54 -14.39
C ASP A 87 -3.94 -11.70 -14.57
N LEU A 88 -3.78 -10.63 -13.77
CA LEU A 88 -2.55 -9.83 -13.77
C LEU A 88 -1.33 -10.66 -13.33
N LYS A 89 -1.48 -11.47 -12.27
CA LYS A 89 -0.44 -12.38 -11.80
C LYS A 89 0.01 -13.35 -12.90
N LEU A 90 -0.95 -14.00 -13.58
CA LEU A 90 -0.67 -14.93 -14.67
C LEU A 90 -0.03 -14.23 -15.88
N SER A 91 -0.48 -13.01 -16.20
CA SER A 91 0.07 -12.24 -17.33
C SER A 91 1.53 -11.82 -17.12
N ALA A 92 1.99 -11.77 -15.87
CA ALA A 92 3.37 -11.48 -15.51
C ALA A 92 4.28 -12.73 -15.49
N ASP A 93 3.71 -13.94 -15.59
CA ASP A 93 4.45 -15.20 -15.58
C ASP A 93 4.97 -15.52 -17.00
N ILE A 94 6.02 -14.80 -17.38
CA ILE A 94 6.64 -14.89 -18.71
C ILE A 94 7.97 -15.63 -18.60
N ASN A 95 8.17 -16.65 -19.43
CA ASN A 95 9.44 -17.37 -19.52
C ASN A 95 10.46 -16.60 -20.39
N PHE A 96 11.09 -15.56 -19.82
CA PHE A 96 12.09 -14.75 -20.50
C PHE A 96 13.32 -15.55 -20.94
N THR A 97 13.66 -16.63 -20.25
CA THR A 97 14.77 -17.53 -20.63
C THR A 97 14.53 -18.18 -21.98
N GLU A 98 13.34 -18.71 -22.24
CA GLU A 98 13.00 -19.33 -23.54
C GLU A 98 13.12 -18.32 -24.69
N PHE A 99 12.71 -17.07 -24.47
CA PHE A 99 12.85 -16.03 -25.47
C PHE A 99 14.32 -15.70 -25.75
N ARG A 100 15.17 -15.61 -24.72
CA ARG A 100 16.61 -15.38 -24.89
C ARG A 100 17.30 -16.53 -25.63
N GLU A 101 16.93 -17.78 -25.33
CA GLU A 101 17.47 -18.94 -26.04
C GLU A 101 17.15 -18.91 -27.54
N LYS A 102 15.93 -18.48 -27.91
CA LYS A 102 15.55 -18.30 -29.33
C LYS A 102 16.31 -17.18 -30.00
N LEU A 103 16.60 -16.08 -29.29
CA LEU A 103 17.40 -14.98 -29.83
C LEU A 103 18.88 -15.32 -29.94
N ALA A 104 19.40 -16.19 -29.07
CA ALA A 104 20.79 -16.64 -29.12
C ALA A 104 21.06 -17.71 -30.19
N GLN A 105 20.02 -18.22 -30.88
CA GLN A 105 20.23 -19.15 -31.99
C GLN A 105 20.92 -18.46 -33.16
N ASP A 106 22.03 -19.05 -33.60
CA ASP A 106 22.85 -18.50 -34.67
C ASP A 106 22.06 -18.44 -35.99
N SER A 107 22.05 -17.27 -36.62
CA SER A 107 21.12 -16.99 -37.73
C SER A 107 21.62 -17.46 -39.10
N LEU A 108 22.92 -17.72 -39.27
CA LEU A 108 23.50 -18.18 -40.53
C LEU A 108 24.71 -19.10 -40.32
N GLU A 109 24.59 -20.34 -40.79
CA GLU A 109 25.71 -21.29 -40.91
C GLU A 109 26.65 -20.96 -42.09
N ILE A 110 26.22 -20.09 -43.03
CA ILE A 110 26.92 -19.81 -44.28
C ILE A 110 27.62 -18.45 -44.22
N ASN A 111 28.92 -18.45 -44.51
CA ASN A 111 29.70 -17.22 -44.68
C ASN A 111 29.41 -16.56 -46.03
N LEU A 112 28.52 -15.56 -46.03
CA LEU A 112 28.10 -14.84 -47.23
C LEU A 112 29.26 -14.13 -47.94
N THR A 113 30.26 -13.65 -47.21
CA THR A 113 31.47 -13.04 -47.79
C THR A 113 32.28 -14.06 -48.61
N SER A 114 32.44 -15.28 -48.09
CA SER A 114 33.12 -16.37 -48.82
C SER A 114 32.34 -16.74 -50.08
N LEU A 115 31.02 -16.90 -49.97
CA LEU A 115 30.14 -17.19 -51.10
C LEU A 115 30.23 -16.10 -52.18
N ALA A 116 30.22 -14.83 -51.80
CA ALA A 116 30.36 -13.73 -52.74
C ALA A 116 31.72 -13.74 -53.46
N SER A 117 32.81 -14.09 -52.75
CA SER A 117 34.14 -14.26 -53.35
C SER A 117 34.16 -15.40 -54.37
N GLU A 118 33.62 -16.56 -54.01
CA GLU A 118 33.55 -17.73 -54.90
C GLU A 118 32.75 -17.43 -56.18
N LEU A 119 31.65 -16.67 -56.05
CA LEU A 119 30.85 -16.23 -57.20
C LEU A 119 31.63 -15.30 -58.13
N ARG A 120 32.49 -14.41 -57.59
CA ARG A 120 33.36 -13.53 -58.39
C ARG A 120 34.45 -14.32 -59.10
N ASP A 121 35.08 -15.25 -58.42
CA ASP A 121 36.14 -16.09 -59.00
C ASP A 121 35.57 -16.94 -60.14
N PHE A 122 34.39 -17.53 -59.94
CA PHE A 122 33.67 -18.24 -60.99
C PHE A 122 33.32 -17.32 -62.17
N ALA A 123 32.79 -16.13 -61.90
CA ALA A 123 32.46 -15.13 -62.94
C ALA A 123 33.67 -14.74 -63.78
N SER A 124 34.83 -14.56 -63.14
CA SER A 124 36.10 -14.22 -63.79
C SER A 124 36.56 -15.35 -64.72
N ASN A 125 36.52 -16.60 -64.23
CA ASN A 125 36.96 -17.78 -64.97
C ASN A 125 36.13 -18.05 -66.23
N ILE A 126 34.82 -17.80 -66.20
CA ILE A 126 33.94 -18.04 -67.35
C ILE A 126 33.83 -16.85 -68.31
N SER A 127 34.44 -15.71 -68.00
CA SER A 127 34.28 -14.45 -68.76
C SER A 127 34.65 -14.57 -70.23
N ALA A 128 35.66 -15.39 -70.54
CA ALA A 128 36.11 -15.69 -71.91
C ALA A 128 35.16 -16.64 -72.66
N VAL A 129 34.36 -17.45 -71.94
CA VAL A 129 33.44 -18.44 -72.51
C VAL A 129 32.04 -17.83 -72.70
N SER A 130 31.56 -17.08 -71.71
CA SER A 130 30.29 -16.36 -71.79
C SER A 130 30.30 -15.10 -70.95
N THR A 131 30.30 -13.96 -71.65
CA THR A 131 30.21 -12.64 -71.03
C THR A 131 28.87 -12.41 -70.35
N GLU A 132 27.77 -12.96 -70.89
CA GLU A 132 26.44 -12.81 -70.29
C GLU A 132 26.37 -13.51 -68.92
N TYR A 133 26.81 -14.76 -68.83
CA TYR A 133 26.80 -15.48 -67.56
C TYR A 133 27.77 -14.87 -66.56
N SER A 134 28.98 -14.48 -66.99
CA SER A 134 29.95 -13.77 -66.13
C SER A 134 29.32 -12.55 -65.44
N LYS A 135 28.59 -11.71 -66.19
CA LYS A 135 27.88 -10.54 -65.63
C LYS A 135 26.81 -10.93 -64.60
N LYS A 136 26.05 -12.01 -64.83
CA LYS A 136 25.04 -12.50 -63.87
C LYS A 136 25.67 -12.97 -62.57
N PHE A 137 26.78 -13.70 -62.62
CA PHE A 137 27.50 -14.13 -61.41
C PHE A 137 28.10 -12.96 -60.64
N TYR A 138 28.66 -11.95 -61.30
CA TYR A 138 29.07 -10.70 -60.63
C TYR A 138 27.89 -9.99 -59.96
N ALA A 139 26.73 -9.93 -60.63
CA ALA A 139 25.54 -9.34 -60.03
C ALA A 139 25.07 -10.11 -58.79
N HIS A 140 25.11 -11.46 -58.81
CA HIS A 140 24.82 -12.28 -57.64
C HIS A 140 25.82 -12.07 -56.51
N ALA A 141 27.12 -12.00 -56.79
CA ALA A 141 28.13 -11.69 -55.77
C ALA A 141 27.86 -10.34 -55.09
N ASN A 142 27.57 -9.30 -55.88
CA ASN A 142 27.24 -7.97 -55.34
C ASN A 142 25.94 -7.98 -54.54
N ARG A 143 24.96 -8.80 -54.94
CA ARG A 143 23.73 -8.98 -54.16
C ARG A 143 24.01 -9.68 -52.83
N THR A 144 24.87 -10.70 -52.82
CA THR A 144 25.30 -11.41 -51.60
C THR A 144 25.99 -10.46 -50.62
N ASP A 145 26.92 -9.62 -51.09
CA ASP A 145 27.54 -8.57 -50.26
C ASP A 145 26.47 -7.61 -49.72
N SER A 146 25.54 -7.17 -50.56
CA SER A 146 24.46 -6.28 -50.13
C SER A 146 23.58 -6.90 -49.03
N ILE A 147 23.31 -8.21 -49.11
CA ILE A 147 22.58 -8.94 -48.06
C ILE A 147 23.40 -8.98 -46.78
N ASN A 148 24.68 -9.32 -46.87
CA ASN A 148 25.58 -9.40 -45.72
C ASN A 148 25.73 -8.05 -45.00
N ASP A 149 26.02 -7.00 -45.76
CA ASP A 149 26.43 -5.71 -45.21
C ASP A 149 25.24 -4.86 -44.73
N ASN A 150 24.05 -5.09 -45.28
CA ASN A 150 22.85 -4.31 -44.94
C ASN A 150 21.79 -5.17 -44.27
N GLU A 151 21.25 -6.18 -44.95
CA GLU A 151 20.08 -6.92 -44.47
C GLU A 151 20.40 -7.75 -43.22
N LEU A 152 21.52 -8.49 -43.24
CA LEU A 152 21.96 -9.27 -42.09
C LEU A 152 22.41 -8.37 -40.94
N ALA A 153 23.14 -7.29 -41.23
CA ALA A 153 23.56 -6.33 -40.22
C ALA A 153 22.35 -5.67 -39.51
N ASP A 154 21.33 -5.25 -40.26
CA ASP A 154 20.09 -4.69 -39.72
C ASP A 154 19.28 -5.72 -38.94
N PHE A 155 19.27 -6.98 -39.39
CA PHE A 155 18.64 -8.09 -38.68
C PHE A 155 19.32 -8.34 -37.32
N ILE A 156 20.64 -8.46 -37.29
CA ILE A 156 21.42 -8.63 -36.04
C ILE A 156 21.16 -7.47 -35.08
N LYS A 157 21.12 -6.24 -35.60
CA LYS A 157 20.79 -5.06 -34.78
C LYS A 157 19.37 -5.13 -34.20
N SER A 158 18.41 -5.62 -34.99
CA SER A 158 17.02 -5.79 -34.54
C SER A 158 16.90 -6.88 -33.48
N MET A 159 17.70 -7.96 -33.57
CA MET A 159 17.77 -8.98 -32.53
C MET A 159 18.31 -8.42 -31.21
N ALA A 160 19.40 -7.63 -31.27
CA ALA A 160 19.95 -6.98 -30.08
C ALA A 160 18.98 -5.96 -29.45
N ASP A 161 18.24 -5.21 -30.27
CA ASP A 161 17.19 -4.30 -29.78
C ASP A 161 16.04 -5.07 -29.10
N LEU A 162 15.64 -6.22 -29.66
CA LEU A 162 14.63 -7.09 -29.06
C LEU A 162 15.11 -7.69 -27.73
N GLU A 163 16.37 -8.13 -27.64
CA GLU A 163 16.97 -8.60 -26.39
C GLU A 163 16.93 -7.51 -25.31
N SER A 164 17.34 -6.28 -25.65
CA SER A 164 17.27 -5.14 -24.74
C SER A 164 15.83 -4.84 -24.28
N LYS A 165 14.85 -4.94 -25.18
CA LYS A 165 13.43 -4.76 -24.84
C LYS A 165 12.90 -5.86 -23.94
N LEU A 166 13.38 -7.11 -24.09
CA LEU A 166 13.04 -8.20 -23.18
C LEU A 166 13.57 -7.94 -21.77
N ASP A 167 14.80 -7.45 -21.64
CA ASP A 167 15.37 -7.10 -20.32
C ASP A 167 14.57 -6.00 -19.62
N VAL A 168 14.16 -4.97 -20.37
CA VAL A 168 13.30 -3.90 -19.84
C VAL A 168 11.94 -4.44 -19.42
N LEU A 169 11.34 -5.32 -20.23
CA LEU A 169 10.06 -5.93 -19.91
C LEU A 169 10.15 -6.83 -18.68
N GLU A 170 11.17 -7.69 -18.58
CA GLU A 170 11.41 -8.55 -17.42
C GLU A 170 11.56 -7.72 -16.15
N ALA A 171 12.39 -6.68 -16.18
CA ALA A 171 12.55 -5.78 -15.05
C ALA A 171 11.24 -5.10 -14.63
N ALA A 172 10.39 -4.75 -15.60
CA ALA A 172 9.10 -4.11 -15.34
C ALA A 172 8.05 -5.06 -14.73
N VAL A 173 8.06 -6.34 -15.12
CA VAL A 173 7.08 -7.32 -14.61
C VAL A 173 7.58 -8.11 -13.40
N ASN A 174 8.90 -8.10 -13.13
CA ASN A 174 9.51 -8.82 -12.02
C ASN A 174 8.86 -8.45 -10.68
N GLY A 175 8.55 -9.47 -9.88
CA GLY A 175 7.87 -9.31 -8.59
C GLY A 175 6.38 -8.97 -8.67
N THR A 176 5.78 -8.79 -9.86
CA THR A 176 4.33 -8.54 -9.99
C THR A 176 3.51 -9.68 -9.38
N SER A 177 3.90 -10.93 -9.63
CA SER A 177 3.22 -12.11 -9.07
C SER A 177 3.19 -12.09 -7.54
N ASP A 178 4.34 -11.85 -6.91
CA ASP A 178 4.47 -11.77 -5.45
C ASP A 178 3.69 -10.58 -4.88
N ASN A 179 3.75 -9.43 -5.54
CA ASN A 179 3.03 -8.23 -5.11
C ASN A 179 1.51 -8.44 -5.17
N VAL A 180 1.00 -9.11 -6.21
CA VAL A 180 -0.41 -9.48 -6.30
C VAL A 180 -0.80 -10.45 -5.19
N GLU A 181 0.00 -11.48 -4.93
CA GLU A 181 -0.25 -12.45 -3.86
C GLU A 181 -0.32 -11.77 -2.49
N ASN A 182 0.65 -10.92 -2.19
CA ASN A 182 0.69 -10.13 -0.96
C ASN A 182 -0.52 -9.21 -0.82
N THR A 183 -0.97 -8.62 -1.94
CA THR A 183 -2.16 -7.76 -1.99
C THR A 183 -3.42 -8.55 -1.68
N LEU A 184 -3.59 -9.74 -2.28
CA LEU A 184 -4.71 -10.65 -2.01
C LEU A 184 -4.75 -11.05 -0.53
N ILE A 185 -3.60 -11.43 0.05
CA ILE A 185 -3.49 -11.77 1.47
C ILE A 185 -3.86 -10.57 2.35
N ALA A 186 -3.35 -9.37 2.06
CA ALA A 186 -3.64 -8.17 2.83
C ALA A 186 -5.14 -7.81 2.80
N PHE A 187 -5.78 -7.89 1.64
CA PHE A 187 -7.22 -7.68 1.51
C PHE A 187 -8.03 -8.71 2.29
N ASN A 188 -7.68 -9.99 2.16
CA ASN A 188 -8.36 -11.07 2.87
C ASN A 188 -8.25 -10.91 4.40
N ASN A 189 -7.06 -10.58 4.90
CA ASN A 189 -6.82 -10.31 6.32
C ASN A 189 -7.62 -9.09 6.80
N THR A 190 -7.65 -8.02 6.02
CA THR A 190 -8.39 -6.79 6.34
C THR A 190 -9.89 -7.06 6.40
N GLN A 191 -10.44 -7.75 5.40
CA GLN A 191 -11.84 -8.12 5.34
C GLN A 191 -12.22 -9.02 6.53
N THR A 192 -11.42 -10.06 6.79
CA THR A 192 -11.63 -10.96 7.94
C THR A 192 -11.59 -10.20 9.27
N TYR A 193 -10.65 -9.27 9.43
CA TYR A 193 -10.58 -8.44 10.63
C TYR A 193 -11.82 -7.59 10.82
N LEU A 194 -12.30 -6.91 9.78
CA LEU A 194 -13.48 -6.06 9.83
C LEU A 194 -14.77 -6.86 10.06
N GLN A 195 -14.92 -8.01 9.40
CA GLN A 195 -16.07 -8.90 9.59
C GLN A 195 -16.17 -9.40 11.05
N ASN A 196 -15.03 -9.72 11.68
CA ASN A 196 -15.00 -10.30 13.02
C ASN A 196 -14.89 -9.26 14.15
N ASN A 197 -14.26 -8.10 13.90
CA ASN A 197 -13.90 -7.13 14.93
C ASN A 197 -14.43 -5.72 14.62
N GLY A 198 -15.16 -5.50 13.53
CA GLY A 198 -15.61 -4.18 13.10
C GLY A 198 -16.44 -3.45 14.15
N SER A 199 -17.40 -4.16 14.76
CA SER A 199 -18.22 -3.64 15.87
C SER A 199 -17.34 -3.17 17.04
N GLN A 200 -16.33 -3.95 17.43
CA GLN A 200 -15.39 -3.58 18.49
C GLN A 200 -14.50 -2.39 18.09
N ALA A 201 -13.98 -2.37 16.86
CA ALA A 201 -13.15 -1.28 16.37
C ALA A 201 -13.89 0.07 16.37
N VAL A 202 -15.18 0.08 16.01
CA VAL A 202 -16.02 1.28 16.08
C VAL A 202 -16.22 1.73 17.53
N LYS A 203 -16.43 0.81 18.48
CA LYS A 203 -16.51 1.13 19.91
C LYS A 203 -15.23 1.76 20.42
N ASP A 204 -14.09 1.16 20.09
CA ASP A 204 -12.78 1.64 20.55
C ASP A 204 -12.50 3.05 20.06
N VAL A 205 -12.80 3.34 18.79
CA VAL A 205 -12.68 4.70 18.23
C VAL A 205 -13.66 5.67 18.88
N SER A 206 -14.90 5.24 19.12
CA SER A 206 -15.93 6.12 19.72
C SER A 206 -15.59 6.53 21.15
N LYS A 207 -14.84 5.70 21.90
CA LYS A 207 -14.37 6.00 23.26
C LYS A 207 -13.21 7.01 23.31
N LEU A 208 -12.64 7.39 22.16
CA LEU A 208 -11.60 8.42 22.08
C LEU A 208 -12.15 9.85 22.05
N PHE A 209 -13.46 10.01 21.80
CA PHE A 209 -14.16 11.29 21.69
C PHE A 209 -15.12 11.49 22.87
#